data_AF-A0A9P1K0B9-F1
#
_entry.id   AF-A0A9P1K0B9-F1
#
_cell.length_a   1.000
_cell.length_b   1.000
_cell.length_c   1.000
_cell.angle_alpha   90.00
_cell.angle_beta   90.00
_cell.angle_gamma   90.00
#
_symmetry.space_group_name_H-M   'P 1'
#
loop_
_entity.id
_entity.type
_entity.pdbx_description
1 polymer ?
#
loop_
_entity_poly.entity_id
_entity_poly.type
_entity_poly.pdbx_seq_one_letter_code
_entity_poly.pdbx_strand_id
1 'polypeptide(L)'
;MKHDTETLFARANQAALGCLPTILERWLPNGKRIGREYVARNPRRNDRRAGSFKVNLHTGRWADFATGDKGGDPVSLASYLFGMSQADAARRLAEMLGVGHG
;
A
#
# COMPACT_ATOMS: atom_id res chain seq x y z
N MET A 1 -9.53 -2.52 -23.19
CA MET A 1 -9.15 -3.55 -22.20
C MET A 1 -7.81 -3.31 -21.51
N LYS A 2 -6.67 -3.15 -22.20
CA LYS A 2 -5.38 -2.86 -21.52
C LYS A 2 -5.32 -1.43 -20.94
N HIS A 3 -5.82 -0.44 -21.69
CA HIS A 3 -5.83 0.97 -21.27
C HIS A 3 -6.70 1.26 -20.03
N ASP A 4 -7.83 0.56 -19.89
CA ASP A 4 -8.76 0.76 -18.77
C ASP A 4 -8.13 0.31 -17.45
N THR A 5 -7.37 -0.79 -17.49
CA THR A 5 -6.68 -1.34 -16.32
C THR A 5 -5.51 -0.45 -15.91
N GLU A 6 -4.70 0.01 -16.86
CA GLU A 6 -3.58 0.93 -16.58
C GLU A 6 -4.07 2.25 -15.96
N THR A 7 -5.19 2.77 -16.48
CA THR A 7 -5.85 3.98 -15.95
C THR A 7 -6.38 3.77 -14.52
N LEU A 8 -6.95 2.60 -14.23
CA LEU A 8 -7.40 2.26 -12.88
C LEU A 8 -6.25 2.24 -11.88
N PHE A 9 -5.12 1.62 -12.23
CA PHE A 9 -3.95 1.55 -11.35
C PHE A 9 -3.41 2.94 -11.06
N ALA A 10 -3.27 3.78 -12.09
CA ALA A 10 -2.83 5.16 -11.92
C ALA A 10 -3.77 5.94 -10.99
N ARG A 11 -5.09 5.86 -11.22
CA ARG A 11 -6.10 6.53 -10.38
C ARG A 11 -6.08 6.04 -8.93
N ALA A 12 -6.08 4.72 -8.73
CA ALA A 12 -6.07 4.12 -7.40
C ALA A 12 -4.80 4.53 -6.63
N ASN A 13 -3.64 4.49 -7.28
CA ASN A 13 -2.38 4.91 -6.68
C ASN A 13 -2.37 6.41 -6.33
N GLN A 14 -2.83 7.27 -7.24
CA GLN A 14 -2.90 8.71 -6.98
C GLN A 14 -3.84 9.04 -5.81
N ALA A 15 -5.05 8.48 -5.81
CA ALA A 15 -6.00 8.68 -4.72
C ALA A 15 -5.46 8.13 -3.39
N ALA A 16 -4.85 6.94 -3.42
CA ALA A 16 -4.27 6.33 -2.23
C ALA A 16 -3.10 7.16 -1.69
N LEU A 17 -2.24 7.72 -2.55
CA LEU A 17 -1.16 8.62 -2.12
C LEU A 17 -1.70 9.86 -1.41
N GLY A 18 -2.79 10.44 -1.89
CA GLY A 18 -3.43 11.62 -1.29
C GLY A 18 -3.93 11.42 0.14
N CYS A 19 -4.17 10.18 0.56
CA CYS A 19 -4.63 9.83 1.91
C CYS A 19 -3.84 8.67 2.53
N LEU A 20 -2.60 8.47 2.10
CA LEU A 20 -1.79 7.30 2.44
C LEU A 20 -1.62 7.08 3.95
N PRO A 21 -1.37 8.12 4.79
CA PRO A 21 -1.28 7.93 6.23
C PRO A 21 -2.52 7.25 6.83
N THR A 22 -3.72 7.70 6.45
CA THR A 22 -4.99 7.15 6.94
C THR A 22 -5.21 5.72 6.48
N ILE A 23 -4.84 5.40 5.24
CA ILE A 23 -4.89 4.02 4.72
C ILE A 23 -3.95 3.11 5.52
N LEU A 24 -2.73 3.57 5.80
CA LEU A 24 -1.72 2.80 6.54
C LEU A 24 -2.11 2.59 8.00
N GLU A 25 -2.74 3.56 8.66
CA GLU A 25 -3.28 3.40 10.02
C GLU A 25 -4.35 2.30 10.06
N ARG A 26 -5.18 2.21 9.01
CA ARG A 26 -6.21 1.16 8.88
C ARG A 26 -5.63 -0.21 8.60
N TRP A 27 -4.65 -0.32 7.70
CA TRP A 27 -4.09 -1.61 7.26
C TRP A 27 -3.03 -2.16 8.22
N LEU A 28 -2.27 -1.26 8.84
CA LEU A 28 -1.14 -1.57 9.71
C LEU A 28 -1.36 -0.86 11.05
N PRO A 29 -2.38 -1.29 11.82
CA PRO A 29 -2.64 -0.71 13.13
C PRO A 29 -1.40 -0.91 14.01
N ASN A 30 -1.06 0.12 14.78
CA ASN A 30 0.18 0.23 15.60
C ASN A 30 1.46 0.59 14.83
N GLY A 31 1.39 0.89 13.54
CA GLY A 31 2.50 1.54 12.86
C GLY A 31 2.74 2.96 13.38
N LYS A 32 3.94 3.49 13.12
CA LYS A 32 4.37 4.81 13.57
C LYS A 32 4.96 5.60 12.42
N ARG A 33 4.64 6.88 12.35
CA ARG A 33 5.31 7.82 11.45
C ARG A 33 6.68 8.20 12.03
N ILE A 34 7.73 7.99 11.24
CA ILE A 34 9.11 8.37 11.53
C ILE A 34 9.63 9.19 10.34
N GLY A 35 9.64 10.51 10.49
CA GLY A 35 9.96 11.42 9.38
C GLY A 35 9.03 11.21 8.19
N ARG A 36 9.60 10.77 7.06
CA ARG A 36 8.86 10.48 5.81
C ARG A 36 8.41 9.03 5.67
N GLU A 37 8.74 8.18 6.65
CA GLU A 37 8.41 6.76 6.63
C GLU A 37 7.29 6.44 7.61
N TYR A 38 6.45 5.47 7.25
CA TYR A 38 5.56 4.76 8.16
C TYR A 38 6.18 3.40 8.45
N VAL A 39 6.51 3.16 9.71
CA VAL A 39 7.21 1.96 10.16
C VAL A 39 6.23 1.11 10.95
N ALA A 40 6.07 -0.14 10.54
CA ALA A 40 5.13 -1.07 11.16
C ALA A 40 5.75 -2.46 11.33
N ARG A 41 4.99 -3.36 11.98
CA ARG A 41 5.27 -4.80 11.90
C ARG A 41 4.72 -5.31 10.57
N ASN A 42 5.42 -6.26 9.96
CA ASN A 42 4.89 -6.93 8.78
C ASN A 42 3.87 -8.01 9.19
N PRO A 43 2.56 -7.86 8.88
CA PRO A 43 1.56 -8.85 9.26
C PRO A 43 1.68 -10.18 8.49
N ARG A 44 2.43 -10.20 7.37
CA ARG A 44 2.70 -11.41 6.58
C ARG A 44 3.86 -12.24 7.15
N ARG A 45 4.51 -11.76 8.20
CA ARG A 45 5.58 -12.45 8.92
C ARG A 45 5.13 -12.70 10.36
N ASN A 46 5.67 -13.74 11.00
CA ASN A 46 5.61 -13.88 12.46
C ASN A 46 6.53 -12.85 13.13
N ASP A 47 6.25 -11.57 12.90
CA ASP A 47 7.11 -10.45 13.21
C ASP A 47 7.00 -10.06 14.69
N ARG A 48 8.10 -10.24 15.43
CA ARG A 48 8.18 -9.90 16.84
C ARG A 48 8.59 -8.45 17.09
N ARG A 49 9.12 -7.71 16.10
CA ARG A 49 9.65 -6.35 16.29
C ARG A 49 9.40 -5.47 15.05
N ALA A 50 8.70 -4.35 15.25
CA ALA A 50 8.59 -3.32 14.22
C ALA A 50 9.98 -2.75 13.86
N GLY A 51 10.22 -2.44 12.59
CA GLY A 51 11.44 -1.76 12.16
C GLY A 51 11.89 -2.05 10.73
N SER A 52 11.72 -3.29 10.26
CA SER A 52 12.13 -3.68 8.90
C SER A 52 11.08 -3.36 7.84
N PHE A 53 9.80 -3.30 8.22
CA PHE A 53 8.72 -2.98 7.29
C PHE A 53 8.41 -1.49 7.29
N LYS A 54 8.65 -0.87 6.13
CA LYS A 54 8.58 0.58 5.95
C LYS A 54 7.84 0.95 4.70
N VAL A 55 7.05 2.02 4.79
CA VAL A 55 6.35 2.64 3.66
C VAL A 55 6.74 4.10 3.59
N ASN A 56 7.20 4.58 2.43
CA ASN A 56 7.49 5.98 2.20
C ASN A 56 6.17 6.74 1.97
N LEU A 57 5.86 7.69 2.85
CA LEU A 57 4.60 8.43 2.82
C LEU A 57 4.43 9.36 1.62
N HIS A 58 5.51 9.69 0.90
CA HIS A 58 5.45 10.61 -0.25
C HIS A 58 5.35 9.85 -1.57
N THR A 59 6.00 8.69 -1.67
CA THR A 59 6.08 7.92 -2.92
C THR A 59 5.20 6.67 -2.91
N GLY A 60 4.74 6.23 -1.74
CA GLY A 60 3.99 4.98 -1.58
C GLY A 60 4.82 3.71 -1.76
N ARG A 61 6.13 3.85 -2.06
CA ARG A 61 7.07 2.74 -2.11
C ARG A 61 7.22 2.11 -0.74
N TRP A 62 7.34 0.80 -0.71
CA TRP A 62 7.47 0.05 0.54
C TRP A 62 8.48 -1.08 0.40
N ALA A 63 9.03 -1.49 1.54
CA ALA A 63 9.92 -2.63 1.63
C ALA A 63 9.85 -3.26 3.02
N ASP A 64 9.99 -4.59 3.09
CA ASP A 64 10.46 -5.29 4.27
C ASP A 64 11.94 -5.64 4.09
N PHE A 65 12.82 -4.90 4.76
CA PHE A 65 14.27 -5.09 4.67
C PHE A 65 14.74 -6.43 5.25
N ALA A 66 13.90 -7.16 5.98
CA ALA A 66 14.28 -8.44 6.56
C ALA A 66 13.93 -9.64 5.67
N THR A 67 12.97 -9.51 4.75
CA THR A 67 12.62 -10.57 3.79
C THR A 67 13.04 -10.21 2.36
N GLY A 68 13.25 -8.91 2.08
CA GLY A 68 13.51 -8.40 0.74
C GLY A 68 12.26 -8.11 -0.08
N ASP A 69 11.06 -8.39 0.47
CA ASP A 69 9.79 -8.03 -0.14
C ASP A 69 9.70 -6.51 -0.32
N LYS A 70 9.23 -6.06 -1.48
CA LYS A 70 9.13 -4.64 -1.80
C LYS A 70 8.12 -4.38 -2.90
N GLY A 71 7.65 -3.14 -2.97
CA GLY A 71 6.77 -2.67 -4.04
C GLY A 71 6.87 -1.18 -4.29
N GLY A 72 6.41 -0.78 -5.48
CA GLY A 72 6.60 0.56 -6.01
C GLY A 72 5.53 1.57 -5.59
N ASP A 73 4.39 1.10 -5.07
CA ASP A 73 3.17 1.90 -4.99
C ASP A 73 2.13 1.32 -4.01
N PRO A 74 1.09 2.10 -3.62
CA PRO A 74 0.04 1.64 -2.70
C PRO A 74 -0.75 0.42 -3.17
N VAL A 75 -0.99 0.25 -4.48
CA VAL A 75 -1.67 -0.94 -5.03
C VAL A 75 -0.83 -2.19 -4.79
N SER A 76 0.48 -2.13 -5.05
CA SER A 76 1.40 -3.24 -4.77
C SER A 76 1.46 -3.58 -3.27
N LEU A 77 1.35 -2.58 -2.39
CA LEU A 77 1.28 -2.77 -0.94
C LEU A 77 0.00 -3.51 -0.53
N ALA A 78 -1.15 -3.06 -1.04
CA ALA A 78 -2.43 -3.72 -0.77
C ALA A 78 -2.42 -5.18 -1.24
N SER A 79 -1.92 -5.41 -2.46
CA SER A 79 -1.76 -6.76 -3.03
C SER A 79 -0.95 -7.66 -2.10
N TYR A 80 0.19 -7.17 -1.57
CA TYR A 80 1.03 -7.90 -0.63
C TYR A 80 0.34 -8.18 0.72
N LEU A 81 -0.22 -7.14 1.34
CA LEU A 81 -0.83 -7.24 2.68
C LEU A 81 -2.04 -8.18 2.70
N PHE A 82 -2.85 -8.15 1.64
CA PHE A 82 -4.11 -8.91 1.58
C PHE A 82 -4.01 -10.18 0.74
N GLY A 83 -2.85 -10.49 0.16
CA GLY A 83 -2.65 -11.72 -0.62
C GLY A 83 -3.56 -11.83 -1.85
N MET A 84 -3.77 -10.72 -2.55
CA MET A 84 -4.64 -10.64 -3.74
C MET A 84 -3.88 -10.13 -4.96
N SER A 85 -4.46 -10.29 -6.15
CA SER A 85 -3.87 -9.75 -7.39
C SER A 85 -3.80 -8.21 -7.33
N GLN A 86 -2.84 -7.61 -8.04
CA GLN A 86 -2.78 -6.13 -8.10
C GLN A 86 -4.02 -5.51 -8.76
N ALA A 87 -4.66 -6.21 -9.70
CA ALA A 87 -5.90 -5.75 -10.31
C ALA A 87 -7.04 -5.69 -9.29
N ASP A 88 -7.17 -6.69 -8.44
CA ASP A 88 -8.19 -6.71 -7.39
C ASP A 88 -7.87 -5.69 -6.28
N ALA A 89 -6.59 -5.53 -5.95
CA ALA A 89 -6.13 -4.51 -5.02
C ALA A 89 -6.45 -3.10 -5.54
N ALA A 90 -6.19 -2.82 -6.82
CA ALA A 90 -6.52 -1.54 -7.46
C ALA A 90 -8.02 -1.27 -7.45
N ARG A 91 -8.86 -2.26 -7.80
CA ARG A 91 -10.33 -2.14 -7.75
C ARG A 91 -10.81 -1.82 -6.35
N ARG A 92 -10.38 -2.60 -5.35
CA ARG A 92 -10.78 -2.40 -3.94
C ARG A 92 -10.32 -1.06 -3.39
N LEU A 93 -9.11 -0.62 -3.73
CA LEU A 93 -8.61 0.70 -3.38
C LEU A 93 -9.45 1.80 -4.02
N ALA A 94 -9.74 1.69 -5.31
CA ALA A 94 -10.55 2.65 -6.04
C ALA A 94 -11.98 2.74 -5.46
N GLU A 95 -12.61 1.61 -5.16
CA GLU A 95 -13.91 1.54 -4.48
C GLU A 95 -13.87 2.16 -3.08
N MET A 96 -12.86 1.82 -2.27
CA MET A 96 -12.68 2.36 -0.92
C MET A 96 -12.51 3.88 -0.93
N LEU A 97 -11.93 4.43 -1.99
CA LEU A 97 -11.60 5.85 -2.12
C LEU A 97 -12.60 6.61 -3.00
N GLY A 98 -13.66 5.96 -3.50
CA GLY A 98 -14.67 6.58 -4.35
C GLY A 98 -14.15 7.04 -5.73
N VAL A 99 -13.02 6.48 -6.19
CA VAL A 99 -12.43 6.81 -7.50
C VAL A 99 -13.04 5.88 -8.55
N GLY A 100 -14.06 6.38 -9.26
CA GLY A 100 -14.79 5.60 -10.24
C GLY A 100 -13.99 5.24 -11.51
N HIS A 101 -14.43 4.19 -12.20
CA HIS A 101 -14.06 3.86 -13.59
C HIS A 101 -14.79 4.81 -14.56
N GLY A 102 -14.55 6.12 -14.45
CA GLY A 102 -15.09 7.11 -15.39
C GLY A 102 -14.18 7.31 -16.59
#